data_AF-A0A167K8G1-F1
#
_entry.id   AF-A0A167K8G1-F1
#
_cell.length_a   1.000
_cell.length_b   1.000
_cell.length_c   1.000
_cell.angle_alpha   90.00
_cell.angle_beta   90.00
_cell.angle_gamma   90.00
#
_symmetry.space_group_name_H-M   'P 1'
#
loop_
_entity.id
_entity.type
_entity.pdbx_description
1 polymer ?
#
loop_
_entity_poly.entity_id
_entity_poly.type
_entity_poly.pdbx_seq_one_letter_code
_entity_poly.pdbx_strand_id
1 'polypeptide(L)'
;MEALLLQPGPLPARALLNSVLHRRLPTGVHLAARIVETEYYHETDPASHSYPGRRTPSNAVMFGPPGLAYIYRSHGIHWCLNCTAAPDGEASGVLIRAVEPLEGVEEMTKRRSRGQKKAIATHKLGSGPGNVGQALGVDISLGGMNMLDDGSELWIEQGEQLPEESIGVSPRIGITRAVDKPWRFFIKDNASVSGPKIVKAAVEVVKKVKVSMKIKTTKLNTVTKVRGPKRRSEESSDATAVEDTIPVPELKRPRRSMRLSSRFFGAEAR
;
A
#
# COMPACT_ATOMS: atom_id res chain seq x y z
N MET A 1 -11.32 4.37 -10.54
CA MET A 1 -11.02 3.22 -9.66
C MET A 1 -10.57 1.96 -10.41
N GLU A 2 -11.37 1.37 -11.33
CA GLU A 2 -11.02 0.09 -11.98
C GLU A 2 -9.61 0.05 -12.60
N ALA A 3 -9.22 1.09 -13.35
CA ALA A 3 -7.88 1.21 -13.93
C ALA A 3 -6.75 1.23 -12.88
N LEU A 4 -7.01 1.69 -11.65
CA LEU A 4 -6.04 1.64 -10.55
C LEU A 4 -5.90 0.23 -9.99
N LEU A 5 -7.00 -0.53 -9.94
CA LEU A 5 -7.01 -1.91 -9.47
C LEU A 5 -6.33 -2.87 -10.44
N LEU A 6 -6.23 -2.51 -11.73
CA LEU A 6 -5.54 -3.28 -12.76
C LEU A 6 -4.06 -2.92 -12.91
N GLN A 7 -3.51 -2.06 -12.05
CA GLN A 7 -2.08 -1.76 -12.07
C GLN A 7 -1.24 -2.98 -11.65
N PRO A 8 -0.02 -3.14 -12.19
CA PRO A 8 0.78 -4.32 -11.94
C PRO A 8 1.28 -4.41 -10.48
N GLY A 9 1.41 -5.64 -10.01
CA GLY A 9 2.00 -5.95 -8.71
C GLY A 9 1.23 -5.28 -7.56
N PRO A 10 1.92 -4.74 -6.54
CA PRO A 10 1.27 -4.27 -5.33
C PRO A 10 0.72 -2.83 -5.42
N LEU A 11 0.76 -2.20 -6.60
CA LEU A 11 0.30 -0.83 -6.81
C LEU A 11 -1.19 -0.61 -6.48
N PRO A 12 -2.12 -1.55 -6.74
CA PRO A 12 -3.51 -1.41 -6.31
C PRO A 12 -3.66 -1.18 -4.80
N ALA A 13 -2.88 -1.88 -3.97
CA ALA A 13 -2.94 -1.71 -2.53
C ALA A 13 -2.52 -0.31 -2.11
N ARG A 14 -1.50 0.24 -2.77
CA ARG A 14 -1.08 1.63 -2.56
C ARG A 14 -2.13 2.62 -3.03
N ALA A 15 -2.73 2.39 -4.20
CA ALA A 15 -3.71 3.29 -4.80
C ALA A 15 -5.02 3.41 -3.99
N LEU A 16 -5.38 2.37 -3.22
CA LEU A 16 -6.54 2.42 -2.32
C LEU A 16 -6.32 3.22 -1.04
N LEU A 17 -5.09 3.62 -0.69
CA LEU A 17 -4.89 4.53 0.44
C LEU A 17 -5.60 5.85 0.21
N ASN A 18 -6.10 6.45 1.30
CA ASN A 18 -6.89 7.69 1.31
C ASN A 18 -8.29 7.58 0.67
N SER A 19 -8.62 6.48 0.02
CA SER A 19 -9.99 6.21 -0.45
C SER A 19 -10.94 6.02 0.73
N VAL A 20 -12.23 6.30 0.52
CA VAL A 20 -13.26 6.15 1.56
C VAL A 20 -14.02 4.87 1.32
N LEU A 21 -14.03 4.00 2.33
CA LEU A 21 -14.84 2.78 2.35
C LEU A 21 -16.19 3.12 2.99
N HIS A 22 -17.26 2.89 2.25
CA HIS A 22 -18.62 3.15 2.67
C HIS A 22 -19.37 1.85 2.94
N ARG A 23 -20.28 1.88 3.92
CA ARG A 23 -21.20 0.78 4.23
C ARG A 23 -22.57 1.35 4.55
N ARG A 24 -23.61 0.90 3.83
CA ARG A 24 -25.01 1.16 4.15
C ARG A 24 -25.67 -0.03 4.85
N LEU A 25 -25.73 0.00 6.18
CA LEU A 25 -26.26 -1.10 6.98
C LEU A 25 -27.74 -1.40 6.66
N PRO A 26 -28.23 -2.64 6.93
CA PRO A 26 -29.65 -2.98 6.76
C PRO A 26 -30.62 -2.11 7.57
N THR A 27 -30.13 -1.46 8.62
CA THR A 27 -30.89 -0.49 9.43
C THR A 27 -31.07 0.87 8.74
N GLY A 28 -30.45 1.09 7.58
CA GLY A 28 -30.39 2.38 6.88
C GLY A 28 -29.25 3.29 7.34
N VAL A 29 -28.50 2.92 8.40
CA VAL A 29 -27.36 3.70 8.89
C VAL A 29 -26.20 3.63 7.90
N HIS A 30 -25.68 4.81 7.53
CA HIS A 30 -24.48 4.94 6.71
C HIS A 30 -23.23 5.05 7.57
N LEU A 31 -22.18 4.33 7.17
CA LEU A 31 -20.86 4.35 7.78
C LEU A 31 -19.84 4.70 6.71
N ALA A 32 -18.90 5.57 7.02
CA ALA A 32 -17.79 5.92 6.13
C ALA A 32 -16.47 5.91 6.91
N ALA A 33 -15.42 5.33 6.32
CA ALA A 33 -14.10 5.30 6.92
C ALA A 33 -13.00 5.38 5.85
N ARG A 34 -12.00 6.23 6.08
CA ARG A 34 -10.85 6.37 5.18
C ARG A 34 -9.95 5.15 5.30
N ILE A 35 -9.56 4.56 4.18
CA ILE A 35 -8.58 3.48 4.13
C ILE A 35 -7.19 4.08 4.41
N VAL A 36 -6.57 3.66 5.52
CA VAL A 36 -5.27 4.18 5.96
C VAL A 36 -4.17 3.13 5.89
N GLU A 37 -4.52 1.87 5.67
CA GLU A 37 -3.57 0.76 5.61
C GLU A 37 -4.12 -0.43 4.82
N THR A 38 -3.30 -0.96 3.92
CA THR A 38 -3.63 -2.04 3.00
C THR A 38 -2.50 -3.06 2.88
N GLU A 39 -2.85 -4.27 2.47
CA GLU A 39 -1.87 -5.31 2.08
C GLU A 39 -2.26 -5.95 0.76
N TYR A 40 -1.27 -6.28 -0.06
CA TYR A 40 -1.48 -6.93 -1.36
C TYR A 40 -1.20 -8.44 -1.28
N TYR A 41 -2.04 -9.22 -1.96
CA TYR A 41 -1.94 -10.67 -2.13
C TYR A 41 -2.22 -11.06 -3.58
N HIS A 42 -1.48 -12.03 -4.10
CA HIS A 42 -1.56 -12.48 -5.49
C HIS A 42 -1.46 -14.02 -5.56
N GLU A 43 -2.00 -14.65 -6.60
CA GLU A 43 -1.99 -16.11 -6.75
C GLU A 43 -0.61 -16.76 -6.84
N THR A 44 0.41 -16.00 -7.24
CA THR A 44 1.81 -16.44 -7.22
C THR A 44 2.49 -16.27 -5.86
N ASP A 45 1.78 -15.76 -4.85
CA ASP A 45 2.33 -15.46 -3.55
C ASP A 45 2.01 -16.53 -2.49
N PRO A 46 3.00 -17.23 -1.91
CA PRO A 46 2.78 -18.31 -0.94
C PRO A 46 2.00 -17.93 0.33
N ALA A 47 1.78 -16.65 0.60
CA ALA A 47 0.94 -16.16 1.70
C ALA A 47 -0.53 -15.91 1.31
N SER A 48 -0.87 -15.95 0.02
CA SER A 48 -2.22 -15.72 -0.49
C SER A 48 -3.12 -16.95 -0.37
N HIS A 49 -4.41 -16.72 -0.18
CA HIS A 49 -5.45 -17.76 -0.27
C HIS A 49 -5.66 -18.30 -1.68
N SER A 50 -5.24 -17.55 -2.69
CA SER A 50 -5.28 -17.99 -4.08
C SER A 50 -4.04 -18.78 -4.50
N TYR A 51 -3.01 -18.90 -3.65
CA TYR A 51 -1.82 -19.67 -3.99
C TYR A 51 -2.08 -21.18 -4.04
N PRO A 52 -1.58 -21.92 -5.06
CA PRO A 52 -0.68 -21.49 -6.15
C PRO A 52 -1.40 -21.22 -7.49
N GLY A 53 -2.48 -20.43 -7.51
CA GLY A 53 -3.34 -20.22 -8.69
C GLY A 53 -4.50 -21.19 -8.80
N ARG A 54 -4.82 -21.91 -7.71
CA ARG A 54 -5.94 -22.88 -7.72
C ARG A 54 -7.23 -22.21 -7.24
N ARG A 55 -8.23 -22.18 -8.12
CA ARG A 55 -9.59 -21.80 -7.77
C ARG A 55 -10.29 -22.89 -6.96
N THR A 56 -10.88 -22.48 -5.85
CA THR A 56 -11.72 -23.29 -4.95
C THR A 56 -13.00 -22.52 -4.64
N PRO A 57 -14.07 -23.18 -4.12
CA PRO A 57 -15.28 -22.46 -3.73
C PRO A 57 -15.03 -21.31 -2.73
N SER A 58 -14.06 -21.47 -1.82
CA SER A 58 -13.77 -20.49 -0.77
C SER A 58 -12.95 -19.28 -1.23
N ASN A 59 -12.23 -19.38 -2.36
CA ASN A 59 -11.44 -18.28 -2.91
C ASN A 59 -11.95 -17.81 -4.28
N ALA A 60 -13.06 -18.36 -4.77
CA ALA A 60 -13.56 -18.15 -6.13
C ALA A 60 -13.79 -16.68 -6.48
N VAL A 61 -14.14 -15.84 -5.49
CA VAL A 61 -14.29 -14.38 -5.66
C VAL A 61 -12.97 -13.71 -6.03
N MET A 62 -11.83 -14.18 -5.51
CA MET A 62 -10.53 -13.59 -5.81
C MET A 62 -10.18 -13.65 -7.30
N PHE A 63 -10.72 -14.66 -8.02
CA PHE A 63 -10.53 -14.86 -9.45
C PHE A 63 -11.55 -14.11 -10.33
N GLY A 64 -12.44 -13.31 -9.72
CA GLY A 64 -13.40 -12.50 -10.46
C GLY A 64 -12.81 -11.16 -10.95
N PRO A 65 -13.63 -10.31 -11.59
CA PRO A 65 -13.23 -8.97 -12.02
C PRO A 65 -12.65 -8.13 -10.86
N PRO A 66 -11.87 -7.07 -11.15
CA PRO A 66 -11.39 -6.15 -10.12
C PRO A 66 -12.55 -5.42 -9.44
N GLY A 67 -12.42 -5.14 -8.14
CA GLY A 67 -13.42 -4.40 -7.39
C GLY A 67 -14.44 -5.24 -6.63
N LEU A 68 -14.32 -6.56 -6.60
CA LEU A 68 -15.21 -7.42 -5.82
C LEU A 68 -14.76 -7.55 -4.36
N ALA A 69 -15.72 -7.60 -3.45
CA ALA A 69 -15.49 -7.84 -2.03
C ALA A 69 -15.16 -9.32 -1.77
N TYR A 70 -13.90 -9.64 -1.51
CA TYR A 70 -13.50 -10.96 -1.01
C TYR A 70 -13.41 -10.97 0.52
N ILE A 71 -14.27 -11.75 1.16
CA ILE A 71 -14.42 -11.80 2.62
C ILE A 71 -14.15 -13.21 3.14
N TYR A 72 -13.38 -13.29 4.24
CA TYR A 72 -13.08 -14.56 4.90
C TYR A 72 -12.99 -14.39 6.42
N ARG A 73 -13.12 -15.50 7.17
CA ARG A 73 -12.84 -15.50 8.62
C ARG A 73 -11.36 -15.75 8.88
N SER A 74 -10.68 -14.78 9.48
CA SER A 74 -9.34 -14.99 10.03
C SER A 74 -9.43 -15.73 11.37
N HIS A 75 -8.75 -16.88 11.45
CA HIS A 75 -8.75 -17.81 12.58
C HIS A 75 -10.15 -18.18 13.10
N GLY A 76 -11.17 -18.15 12.24
CA GLY A 76 -12.57 -18.46 12.60
C GLY A 76 -13.29 -17.36 13.40
N ILE A 77 -12.63 -16.26 13.74
CA ILE A 77 -13.16 -15.24 14.67
C ILE A 77 -13.61 -13.98 13.92
N HIS A 78 -12.71 -13.37 13.13
CA HIS A 78 -12.94 -12.04 12.57
C HIS A 78 -13.12 -12.09 11.06
N TRP A 79 -14.12 -11.37 10.55
CA TRP A 79 -14.25 -11.12 9.11
C TRP A 79 -13.18 -10.14 8.66
N CYS A 80 -12.44 -10.52 7.62
CA CYS A 80 -11.47 -9.67 6.93
C CYS A 80 -12.00 -9.35 5.53
N LEU A 81 -11.87 -8.09 5.11
CA LEU A 81 -12.37 -7.58 3.83
C LEU A 81 -11.22 -7.31 2.87
N ASN A 82 -11.32 -7.82 1.66
CA ASN A 82 -10.40 -7.55 0.57
C ASN A 82 -11.18 -7.03 -0.64
N CYS A 83 -10.51 -6.22 -1.47
CA CYS A 83 -10.99 -5.82 -2.79
C CYS A 83 -10.15 -6.52 -3.86
N THR A 84 -10.75 -7.20 -4.83
CA THR A 84 -10.02 -7.86 -5.93
C THR A 84 -9.33 -6.82 -6.82
N ALA A 85 -8.15 -7.15 -7.32
CA ALA A 85 -7.27 -6.16 -7.97
C ALA A 85 -6.43 -6.79 -9.10
N ALA A 86 -7.07 -7.61 -9.93
CA ALA A 86 -6.48 -8.27 -11.08
C ALA A 86 -7.55 -8.44 -12.16
N PRO A 87 -7.16 -8.69 -13.43
CA PRO A 87 -8.10 -9.04 -14.48
C PRO A 87 -8.94 -10.27 -14.12
N ASP A 88 -10.14 -10.37 -14.70
CA ASP A 88 -11.00 -11.54 -14.51
C ASP A 88 -10.26 -12.83 -14.92
N GLY A 89 -10.32 -13.84 -14.05
CA GLY A 89 -9.59 -15.10 -14.18
C GLY A 89 -8.22 -15.14 -13.49
N GLU A 90 -7.64 -14.01 -13.09
CA GLU A 90 -6.38 -13.93 -12.32
C GLU A 90 -6.68 -13.55 -10.87
N ALA A 91 -6.14 -14.30 -9.90
CA ALA A 91 -6.48 -14.03 -8.50
C ALA A 91 -5.55 -13.07 -7.78
N SER A 92 -6.11 -11.95 -7.33
CA SER A 92 -5.46 -11.04 -6.39
C SER A 92 -6.45 -10.44 -5.39
N GLY A 93 -5.91 -9.86 -4.32
CA GLY A 93 -6.70 -9.16 -3.32
C GLY A 93 -5.91 -8.11 -2.57
N VAL A 94 -6.53 -6.95 -2.38
CA VAL A 94 -6.07 -5.91 -1.46
C VAL A 94 -6.84 -6.03 -0.16
N LEU A 95 -6.20 -6.52 0.90
CA LEU A 95 -6.74 -6.53 2.25
C LEU A 95 -6.87 -5.09 2.77
N ILE A 96 -8.07 -4.70 3.18
CA ILE A 96 -8.30 -3.45 3.90
C ILE A 96 -7.96 -3.67 5.37
N ARG A 97 -6.73 -3.31 5.74
CA ARG A 97 -6.15 -3.70 7.04
C ARG A 97 -6.46 -2.70 8.14
N ALA A 98 -6.56 -1.41 7.84
CA ALA A 98 -7.04 -0.44 8.81
C ALA A 98 -7.76 0.74 8.15
N VAL A 99 -8.72 1.29 8.89
CA VAL A 99 -9.50 2.46 8.49
C VAL A 99 -9.58 3.50 9.60
N GLU A 100 -9.62 4.77 9.22
CA GLU A 100 -9.92 5.92 10.06
C GLU A 100 -11.41 6.25 9.95
N PRO A 101 -12.20 6.15 11.03
CA PRO A 101 -13.63 6.47 11.02
C PRO A 101 -13.90 7.93 10.62
N LEU A 102 -14.86 8.15 9.72
CA LEU A 102 -15.30 9.49 9.29
C LEU A 102 -16.77 9.74 9.66
N GLU A 103 -17.66 8.79 9.36
CA GLU A 103 -19.10 8.88 9.60
C GLU A 103 -19.62 7.61 10.28
N GLY A 104 -20.67 7.73 11.09
CA GLY A 104 -21.25 6.57 11.79
C GLY A 104 -20.39 6.06 12.95
N VAL A 105 -19.52 6.91 13.51
CA VAL A 105 -18.55 6.57 14.57
C VAL A 105 -19.22 5.97 15.81
N GLU A 106 -20.40 6.45 16.18
CA GLU A 106 -21.17 5.90 17.31
C GLU A 106 -21.59 4.46 17.06
N GLU A 107 -22.05 4.14 15.84
CA GLU A 107 -22.45 2.78 15.46
C GLU A 107 -21.23 1.85 15.37
N MET A 108 -20.12 2.32 14.81
CA MET A 108 -18.84 1.59 14.86
C MET A 108 -18.41 1.31 16.30
N THR A 109 -18.58 2.28 17.21
CA THR A 109 -18.25 2.15 18.63
C THR A 109 -19.14 1.10 19.31
N LYS A 110 -20.45 1.12 19.06
CA LYS A 110 -21.40 0.12 19.58
C LYS A 110 -21.00 -1.29 19.15
N ARG A 111 -20.69 -1.46 17.85
CA ARG A 111 -20.25 -2.75 17.27
C ARG A 111 -18.95 -3.25 17.90
N ARG A 112 -17.98 -2.36 18.12
CA ARG A 112 -16.66 -2.69 18.68
C ARG A 112 -16.67 -2.92 20.19
N SER A 113 -17.56 -2.24 20.91
CA SER A 113 -17.62 -2.29 22.38
C SER A 113 -18.46 -3.46 22.92
N ARG A 114 -19.11 -4.25 22.06
CA ARG A 114 -19.90 -5.42 22.50
C ARG A 114 -19.02 -6.39 23.30
N GLY A 115 -19.30 -6.51 24.60
CA GLY A 115 -18.54 -7.34 25.52
C GLY A 115 -17.27 -6.71 26.10
N GLN A 116 -16.99 -5.43 25.83
CA GLN A 116 -15.86 -4.71 26.41
C GLN A 116 -16.28 -3.82 27.58
N LYS A 117 -15.49 -3.83 28.65
CA LYS A 117 -15.70 -2.99 29.84
C LYS A 117 -15.11 -1.58 29.72
N LYS A 118 -14.15 -1.39 28.81
CA LYS A 118 -13.43 -0.11 28.63
C LYS A 118 -13.85 0.53 27.31
N ALA A 119 -13.93 1.86 27.32
CA ALA A 119 -14.15 2.63 26.11
C ALA A 119 -12.98 2.43 25.12
N ILE A 120 -13.30 2.34 23.84
CA ILE A 120 -12.34 2.18 22.75
C ILE A 120 -12.10 3.57 22.15
N ALA A 121 -10.85 4.01 22.07
CA ALA A 121 -10.52 5.26 21.42
C ALA A 121 -10.93 5.24 19.93
N THR A 122 -11.42 6.35 19.39
CA THR A 122 -11.95 6.43 18.01
C THR A 122 -10.98 5.88 16.96
N HIS A 123 -9.70 6.26 17.03
CA HIS A 123 -8.66 5.78 16.10
C HIS A 123 -8.38 4.26 16.22
N LYS A 124 -8.89 3.58 17.26
CA LYS A 124 -8.77 2.12 17.44
C LYS A 124 -9.99 1.35 16.94
N LEU A 125 -11.06 2.02 16.51
CA LEU A 125 -12.27 1.36 16.01
C LEU A 125 -11.99 0.53 14.76
N GLY A 126 -11.25 1.09 13.80
CA GLY A 126 -10.84 0.44 12.55
C GLY A 126 -9.37 0.00 12.50
N SER A 127 -8.68 -0.04 13.64
CA SER A 127 -7.23 -0.31 13.69
C SER A 127 -6.94 -1.81 13.68
N GLY A 128 -7.03 -2.44 12.51
CA GLY A 128 -6.69 -3.85 12.27
C GLY A 128 -7.76 -4.55 11.43
N PRO A 129 -7.44 -5.61 10.66
CA PRO A 129 -8.33 -6.11 9.62
C PRO A 129 -9.65 -6.66 10.20
N GLY A 130 -9.57 -7.37 11.32
CA GLY A 130 -10.76 -7.82 12.04
C GLY A 130 -11.54 -6.68 12.73
N ASN A 131 -10.87 -5.59 13.08
CA ASN A 131 -11.50 -4.40 13.63
C ASN A 131 -12.26 -3.63 12.55
N VAL A 132 -11.70 -3.51 11.34
CA VAL A 132 -12.41 -3.00 10.15
C VAL A 132 -13.68 -3.79 9.93
N GLY A 133 -13.59 -5.12 9.85
CA GLY A 133 -14.75 -5.98 9.62
C GLY A 133 -15.83 -5.81 10.69
N GLN A 134 -15.44 -5.77 11.97
CA GLN A 134 -16.41 -5.57 13.06
C GLN A 134 -17.02 -4.16 13.07
N ALA A 135 -16.21 -3.11 12.93
CA ALA A 135 -16.66 -1.72 12.96
C ALA A 135 -17.66 -1.43 11.84
N LEU A 136 -17.41 -1.93 10.63
CA LEU A 136 -18.26 -1.74 9.46
C LEU A 136 -19.36 -2.80 9.32
N GLY A 137 -19.45 -3.79 10.22
CA GLY A 137 -20.47 -4.83 10.08
C GLY A 137 -20.32 -5.70 8.86
N VAL A 138 -19.09 -5.99 8.47
CA VAL A 138 -18.80 -6.90 7.37
C VAL A 138 -18.99 -8.33 7.83
N ASP A 139 -19.69 -9.10 7.01
CA ASP A 139 -19.78 -10.55 7.10
C ASP A 139 -19.79 -11.18 5.69
N ILE A 140 -19.91 -12.51 5.63
CA ILE A 140 -19.83 -13.25 4.36
C ILE A 140 -20.94 -12.91 3.36
N SER A 141 -22.07 -12.35 3.80
CA SER A 141 -23.18 -11.99 2.89
C SER A 141 -22.81 -10.90 1.89
N LEU A 142 -21.78 -10.11 2.19
CA LEU A 142 -21.22 -9.09 1.30
C LEU A 142 -20.20 -9.67 0.31
N GLY A 143 -19.91 -10.98 0.36
CA GLY A 143 -18.94 -11.62 -0.52
C GLY A 143 -19.36 -11.55 -1.99
N GLY A 144 -18.45 -11.12 -2.86
CA GLY A 144 -18.69 -10.95 -4.30
C GLY A 144 -19.40 -9.66 -4.69
N MET A 145 -19.71 -8.79 -3.73
CA MET A 145 -20.32 -7.49 -3.98
C MET A 145 -19.38 -6.58 -4.79
N ASN A 146 -19.92 -5.85 -5.77
CA ASN A 146 -19.17 -4.85 -6.52
C ASN A 146 -18.94 -3.61 -5.64
N MET A 147 -17.67 -3.36 -5.30
CA MET A 147 -17.25 -2.22 -4.49
C MET A 147 -16.98 -0.96 -5.33
N LEU A 148 -17.14 -1.03 -6.65
CA LEU A 148 -16.99 0.12 -7.56
C LEU A 148 -18.33 0.79 -7.89
N ASP A 149 -19.43 0.20 -7.46
CA ASP A 149 -20.79 0.70 -7.64
C ASP A 149 -21.23 1.42 -6.36
N ASP A 150 -21.49 2.73 -6.44
CA ASP A 150 -21.96 3.53 -5.30
C ASP A 150 -23.44 3.28 -4.93
N GLY A 151 -24.17 2.54 -5.77
CA GLY A 151 -25.47 1.96 -5.44
C GLY A 151 -25.39 0.76 -4.50
N SER A 152 -24.20 0.17 -4.36
CA SER A 152 -23.92 -1.02 -3.54
C SER A 152 -24.10 -0.78 -2.04
N GLU A 153 -24.17 -1.86 -1.26
CA GLU A 153 -24.18 -1.78 0.21
C GLU A 153 -22.79 -1.56 0.82
N LEU A 154 -21.74 -1.85 0.05
CA LEU A 154 -20.33 -1.73 0.42
C LEU A 154 -19.58 -1.26 -0.82
N TRP A 155 -19.06 -0.05 -0.81
CA TRP A 155 -18.35 0.52 -1.96
C TRP A 155 -17.16 1.39 -1.54
N ILE A 156 -16.28 1.68 -2.49
CA ILE A 156 -15.11 2.52 -2.29
C ILE A 156 -15.24 3.76 -3.17
N GLU A 157 -15.28 4.91 -2.53
CA GLU A 157 -15.08 6.20 -3.19
C GLU A 157 -13.58 6.49 -3.28
N GLN A 158 -13.10 6.79 -4.49
CA GLN A 158 -11.69 7.04 -4.72
C GLN A 158 -11.25 8.33 -4.03
N GLY A 159 -10.22 8.22 -3.18
CA GLY A 159 -9.60 9.38 -2.54
C GLY A 159 -8.55 10.05 -3.43
N GLU A 160 -8.11 11.25 -3.01
CA GLU A 160 -6.98 11.92 -3.63
C GLU A 160 -5.70 11.09 -3.48
N GLN A 161 -4.85 11.12 -4.52
CA GLN A 161 -3.58 10.42 -4.49
C GLN A 161 -2.62 11.09 -3.52
N LEU A 162 -2.06 10.29 -2.62
CA LEU A 162 -1.14 10.76 -1.60
C LEU A 162 0.30 10.97 -2.16
N PRO A 163 1.04 11.99 -1.66
CA PRO A 163 2.46 12.14 -1.93
C PRO A 163 3.27 10.92 -1.45
N GLU A 164 4.33 10.55 -2.17
CA GLU A 164 5.18 9.37 -1.84
C GLU A 164 5.72 9.43 -0.41
N GLU A 165 6.14 10.61 0.03
CA GLU A 165 6.70 10.86 1.34
C GLU A 165 5.71 10.60 2.48
N SER A 166 4.40 10.62 2.20
CA SER A 166 3.36 10.33 3.19
C SER A 166 3.02 8.84 3.29
N ILE A 167 3.53 8.00 2.38
CA ILE A 167 3.23 6.57 2.32
C ILE A 167 4.37 5.77 2.94
N GLY A 168 4.04 4.98 3.97
CA GLY A 168 4.91 3.97 4.56
C GLY A 168 4.79 2.65 3.81
N VAL A 169 5.92 1.97 3.62
CA VAL A 169 5.99 0.64 3.00
C VAL A 169 6.65 -0.33 3.97
N SER A 170 6.11 -1.53 4.11
CA SER A 170 6.68 -2.54 5.02
C SER A 170 6.27 -3.95 4.61
N PRO A 171 6.84 -4.98 5.24
CA PRO A 171 6.27 -6.30 5.13
C PRO A 171 4.89 -6.41 5.79
N ARG A 172 4.11 -7.34 5.25
CA ARG A 172 2.76 -7.69 5.73
C ARG A 172 2.80 -8.32 7.12
N ILE A 173 1.69 -8.20 7.84
CA ILE A 173 1.56 -8.63 9.23
C ILE A 173 0.77 -9.94 9.30
N GLY A 174 1.18 -10.83 10.21
CA GLY A 174 0.43 -12.06 10.47
C GLY A 174 0.61 -13.16 9.42
N ILE A 175 1.62 -13.06 8.56
CA ILE A 175 1.97 -14.08 7.56
C ILE A 175 3.21 -14.87 7.97
N THR A 176 3.28 -16.15 7.61
CA THR A 176 4.41 -17.05 7.90
C THR A 176 5.25 -17.40 6.66
N ARG A 177 4.77 -17.06 5.46
CA ARG A 177 5.45 -17.27 4.18
C ARG A 177 5.58 -15.94 3.46
N ALA A 178 6.58 -15.79 2.58
CA ALA A 178 6.84 -14.56 1.84
C ALA A 178 6.89 -13.30 2.74
N VAL A 179 7.49 -13.45 3.93
CA VAL A 179 7.47 -12.49 5.05
C VAL A 179 8.31 -11.24 4.83
N ASP A 180 9.14 -11.23 3.78
CA ASP A 180 10.02 -10.10 3.47
C ASP A 180 9.46 -9.21 2.34
N LYS A 181 8.39 -9.63 1.67
CA LYS A 181 7.78 -8.85 0.58
C LYS A 181 7.23 -7.53 1.11
N PRO A 182 7.63 -6.36 0.55
CA PRO A 182 7.21 -5.04 1.01
C PRO A 182 5.82 -4.67 0.45
N TRP A 183 4.82 -5.53 0.70
CA TRP A 183 3.49 -5.44 0.12
C TRP A 183 2.42 -4.95 1.11
N ARG A 184 2.85 -4.22 2.14
CA ARG A 184 1.97 -3.49 3.06
C ARG A 184 2.23 -1.99 2.93
N PHE A 185 1.17 -1.24 2.72
CA PHE A 185 1.18 0.21 2.55
C PHE A 185 0.33 0.87 3.62
N PHE A 186 0.76 2.02 4.13
CA PHE A 186 0.01 2.77 5.13
C PHE A 186 0.30 4.27 5.07
N ILE A 187 -0.63 5.08 5.54
CA ILE A 187 -0.42 6.53 5.71
C ILE A 187 0.46 6.75 6.94
N LYS A 188 1.62 7.39 6.76
CA LYS A 188 2.54 7.72 7.86
C LYS A 188 1.84 8.62 8.87
N ASP A 189 2.23 8.46 10.14
CA ASP A 189 1.73 9.24 11.29
C ASP A 189 0.23 9.15 11.59
N ASN A 190 -0.59 8.52 10.73
CA ASN A 190 -2.00 8.29 11.02
C ASN A 190 -2.17 7.38 12.25
N ALA A 191 -3.04 7.79 13.19
CA ALA A 191 -3.24 7.11 14.46
C ALA A 191 -3.95 5.75 14.31
N SER A 192 -4.70 5.56 13.23
CA SER A 192 -5.52 4.35 13.00
C SER A 192 -4.73 3.18 12.41
N VAL A 193 -3.50 3.40 11.94
CA VAL A 193 -2.58 2.33 11.49
C VAL A 193 -2.35 1.32 12.62
N SER A 194 -2.47 0.04 12.31
CA SER A 194 -2.74 -1.01 13.31
C SER A 194 -1.53 -1.86 13.73
N GLY A 195 -0.35 -1.57 13.18
CA GLY A 195 0.87 -2.33 13.41
C GLY A 195 2.12 -1.46 13.48
N PRO A 196 3.33 -2.07 13.49
CA PRO A 196 4.57 -1.32 13.59
C PRO A 196 4.70 -0.31 12.45
N LYS A 197 4.82 0.98 12.78
CA LYS A 197 4.97 2.07 11.81
C LYS A 197 6.37 2.16 11.17
N ILE A 198 7.20 1.14 11.41
CA ILE A 198 8.61 1.11 11.02
C ILE A 198 8.75 0.45 9.64
N VAL A 199 9.32 1.20 8.70
CA VAL A 199 9.73 0.72 7.37
C VAL A 199 10.97 -0.16 7.53
N LYS A 200 10.88 -1.47 7.22
CA LYS A 200 12.03 -2.40 7.36
C LYS A 200 13.24 -1.99 6.49
N ALA A 201 13.02 -1.23 5.41
CA ALA A 201 14.11 -0.65 4.61
C ALA A 201 14.97 0.36 5.40
N ALA A 202 14.40 1.06 6.39
CA ALA A 202 15.17 1.96 7.24
C ALA A 202 16.05 1.20 8.25
N VAL A 203 15.66 -0.01 8.67
CA VAL A 203 16.41 -0.77 9.68
C VAL A 203 17.69 -1.38 9.08
N GLU A 204 17.67 -1.84 7.82
CA GLU A 204 18.88 -2.32 7.15
C GLU A 204 19.82 -1.19 6.71
N VAL A 205 19.30 -0.05 6.27
CA VAL A 205 20.13 1.12 5.95
C VAL A 205 20.78 1.69 7.21
N VAL A 206 20.03 1.84 8.32
CA VAL A 206 20.61 2.30 9.59
C VAL A 206 21.60 1.28 10.16
N LYS A 207 21.37 -0.04 10.00
CA LYS A 207 22.36 -1.07 10.36
C LYS A 207 23.60 -1.02 9.46
N LYS A 208 23.46 -0.89 8.14
CA LYS A 208 24.59 -0.77 7.20
C LYS A 208 25.39 0.51 7.43
N VAL A 209 24.74 1.64 7.71
CA VAL A 209 25.40 2.91 8.04
C VAL A 209 26.14 2.82 9.39
N LYS A 210 25.55 2.22 10.43
CA LYS A 210 26.23 2.02 11.73
C LYS A 210 27.38 1.01 11.68
N VAL A 211 27.31 0.00 10.82
CA VAL A 211 28.42 -0.94 10.60
C VAL A 211 29.56 -0.27 9.81
N SER A 212 29.22 0.52 8.78
CA SER A 212 30.23 1.22 7.96
C SER A 212 30.93 2.37 8.71
N MET A 213 30.23 3.07 9.62
CA MET A 213 30.83 4.12 10.46
C MET A 213 31.72 3.58 11.60
N LYS A 214 31.61 2.30 11.96
CA LYS A 214 32.50 1.66 12.97
C LYS A 214 33.85 1.20 12.38
N ILE A 215 34.03 1.22 11.06
CA ILE A 215 35.25 0.76 10.38
C ILE A 215 35.94 1.93 9.65
N LYS A 216 36.16 3.06 10.33
CA LYS A 216 37.14 4.08 9.91
C LYS A 216 37.68 4.84 11.13
N THR A 217 38.44 4.15 11.98
CA THR A 217 39.41 4.76 12.89
C THR A 217 40.63 3.85 13.00
N THR A 218 41.32 3.66 11.88
CA THR A 218 42.67 3.09 11.90
C THR A 218 43.66 4.25 11.99
N LYS A 219 44.31 4.29 13.15
CA LYS A 219 45.41 5.15 13.60
C LYS A 219 46.33 5.65 12.47
N LEU A 220 46.42 6.97 12.32
CA LEU A 220 47.57 7.61 11.68
C LEU A 220 48.61 7.88 12.78
N ASN A 221 49.62 7.01 12.88
CA ASN A 221 50.83 7.28 13.65
C ASN A 221 52.02 6.99 12.73
N THR A 222 52.66 8.04 12.24
CA THR A 222 54.10 8.06 11.98
C THR A 222 54.57 9.50 12.09
N VAL A 223 55.25 9.77 13.19
CA VAL A 223 56.06 10.96 13.42
C VAL A 223 57.39 10.73 12.73
N THR A 224 57.74 11.56 11.76
CA THR A 224 59.14 11.78 11.40
C THR A 224 59.41 13.28 11.28
N LYS A 225 60.37 13.69 12.08
CA LYS A 225 60.80 15.06 12.37
C LYS A 225 61.94 15.41 11.42
N VAL A 226 61.81 16.45 10.59
CA VAL A 226 62.97 17.15 10.02
C VAL A 226 62.71 18.67 10.00
N ARG A 227 63.78 19.40 10.34
CA ARG A 227 63.91 20.84 10.65
C ARG A 227 63.66 21.76 9.43
N GLY A 228 63.27 23.01 9.71
CA GLY A 228 63.01 24.11 8.74
C GLY A 228 64.28 24.67 8.05
N PRO A 229 64.25 25.86 7.39
CA PRO A 229 63.67 27.10 7.94
C PRO A 229 63.03 28.14 6.95
N LYS A 230 62.42 29.17 7.57
CA LYS A 230 62.32 30.62 7.18
C LYS A 230 61.34 31.13 6.07
N ARG A 231 60.30 31.82 6.58
CA ARG A 231 59.63 33.10 6.22
C ARG A 231 59.88 33.77 4.84
N ARG A 232 58.77 34.15 4.18
CA ARG A 232 58.36 35.51 3.67
C ARG A 232 57.00 35.37 2.94
N SER A 233 55.92 36.02 3.40
CA SER A 233 55.37 37.35 3.04
C SER A 233 54.57 37.39 1.72
N GLU A 234 53.36 37.99 1.82
CA GLU A 234 52.54 38.61 0.74
C GLU A 234 51.91 37.62 -0.28
N GLU A 235 50.83 37.89 -1.00
CA GLU A 235 49.63 38.77 -1.01
C GLU A 235 48.96 38.46 -2.37
N SER A 236 47.64 38.66 -2.50
CA SER A 236 46.91 38.78 -3.80
C SER A 236 46.81 37.49 -4.65
N SER A 237 45.87 37.26 -5.57
CA SER A 237 44.62 37.90 -6.01
C SER A 237 44.02 36.95 -7.07
N ASP A 238 42.70 36.93 -7.14
CA ASP A 238 41.86 36.74 -8.33
C ASP A 238 41.87 35.47 -9.21
N ALA A 239 40.61 35.03 -9.39
CA ALA A 239 39.96 34.67 -10.66
C ALA A 239 40.43 33.44 -11.44
N THR A 240 39.56 32.45 -11.57
CA THR A 240 38.59 32.37 -12.68
C THR A 240 37.85 31.03 -12.62
N ALA A 241 36.54 31.12 -12.87
CA ALA A 241 35.67 29.97 -13.04
C ALA A 241 35.98 29.24 -14.35
N VAL A 242 35.91 27.91 -14.32
CA VAL A 242 35.84 27.07 -15.51
C VAL A 242 34.69 26.10 -15.31
N GLU A 243 33.63 26.31 -16.09
CA GLU A 243 32.46 25.43 -16.18
C GLU A 243 32.82 24.20 -17.01
N ASP A 244 32.89 23.04 -16.38
CA ASP A 244 32.96 21.76 -17.09
C ASP A 244 31.54 21.28 -17.43
N THR A 245 31.20 21.41 -18.71
CA THR A 245 29.99 20.90 -19.33
C THR A 245 30.11 19.39 -19.57
N ILE A 246 29.20 18.62 -18.96
CA ILE A 246 29.09 17.18 -19.17
C ILE A 246 28.21 16.94 -20.43
N PRO A 247 28.65 16.16 -21.43
CA PRO A 247 27.83 15.89 -22.61
C PRO A 247 26.74 14.86 -22.31
N VAL A 248 25.49 15.22 -22.66
CA VAL A 248 24.31 14.35 -22.59
C VAL A 248 24.23 13.49 -23.87
N PRO A 249 24.06 12.15 -23.80
CA PRO A 249 23.87 11.33 -24.99
C PRO A 249 22.43 11.40 -25.53
N GLU A 250 22.28 11.68 -26.82
CA GLU A 250 21.00 11.69 -27.56
C GLU A 250 20.30 10.32 -27.57
N LEU A 251 19.07 10.27 -27.04
CA LEU A 251 18.16 9.14 -27.20
C LEU A 251 17.40 9.26 -28.53
N LYS A 252 17.70 8.33 -29.45
CA LYS A 252 17.02 8.16 -30.75
C LYS A 252 15.52 7.91 -30.56
N ARG A 253 14.69 8.78 -31.17
CA ARG A 253 13.23 8.64 -31.24
C ARG A 253 12.84 7.45 -32.15
N PRO A 254 11.91 6.58 -31.75
CA PRO A 254 11.35 5.57 -32.65
C PRO A 254 10.39 6.21 -33.68
N ARG A 255 10.46 5.69 -34.91
CA ARG A 255 9.74 6.15 -36.10
C ARG A 255 8.23 5.94 -36.00
N ARG A 256 7.44 6.94 -36.40
CA ARG A 256 6.00 6.86 -36.67
C ARG A 256 5.75 6.36 -38.10
N SER A 257 4.93 5.32 -38.25
CA SER A 257 3.93 5.08 -39.31
C SER A 257 3.29 3.73 -39.01
N MET A 258 1.98 3.49 -39.07
CA MET A 258 1.05 3.84 -40.14
C MET A 258 -0.39 3.69 -39.61
N ARG A 259 -1.29 4.60 -39.97
CA ARG A 259 -2.75 4.44 -39.87
C ARG A 259 -3.26 3.75 -41.14
N LEU A 260 -4.32 2.95 -40.99
CA LEU A 260 -5.47 2.67 -41.89
C LEU A 260 -6.03 1.30 -41.45
N SER A 261 -7.32 0.99 -41.37
CA SER A 261 -8.55 1.67 -41.80
C SER A 261 -9.75 1.03 -41.09
N SER A 262 -10.79 1.83 -40.90
CA SER A 262 -12.17 1.47 -40.53
C SER A 262 -12.88 0.59 -41.59
N ARG A 263 -14.01 -0.02 -41.15
CA ARG A 263 -15.18 -0.59 -41.88
C ARG A 263 -15.19 -2.13 -41.98
N PHE A 264 -16.26 -2.91 -41.75
CA PHE A 264 -17.73 -2.70 -41.58
C PHE A 264 -18.43 -4.03 -41.17
N PHE A 265 -19.73 -3.97 -40.81
CA PHE A 265 -20.75 -5.01 -40.55
C PHE A 265 -20.72 -5.76 -39.19
N GLY A 266 -21.77 -5.87 -38.38
CA GLY A 266 -23.22 -5.64 -38.55
C GLY A 266 -24.01 -6.94 -38.36
N ALA A 267 -25.08 -6.87 -37.55
CA ALA A 267 -26.24 -7.79 -37.42
C ALA A 267 -26.31 -8.78 -36.22
N GLU A 268 -27.18 -8.40 -35.28
CA GLU A 268 -28.30 -9.10 -34.62
C GLU A 268 -28.41 -10.64 -34.45
N ALA A 269 -29.11 -10.97 -33.35
CA ALA A 269 -30.13 -12.01 -33.14
C ALA A 269 -29.72 -13.32 -32.42
N ARG A 270 -29.95 -13.37 -31.09
CA ARG A 270 -31.05 -14.10 -30.42
C ARG A 270 -30.87 -14.09 -28.91
#